data_AF-A0AA35T8W0-F1
#
_entry.id   AF-A0AA35T8W0-F1
#
_cell.length_a   1.000
_cell.length_b   1.000
_cell.length_c   1.000
_cell.angle_alpha   90.00
_cell.angle_beta   90.00
_cell.angle_gamma   90.00
#
_symmetry.space_group_name_H-M   'P 1'
#
loop_
_entity.id
_entity.type
_entity.pdbx_description
1 polymer ?
#
loop_
_entity_poly.entity_id
_entity_poly.type
_entity_poly.pdbx_seq_one_letter_code
_entity_poly.pdbx_strand_id
1 'polypeptide(L)'
;MLRMRVLPRTPQHLLTQDPVTFQYFYDQVLHSYLVDSEIAVDNETAVKLGCLELRRFFKDMPQVALKKKENFDMLEKDIGLEKFFKSSLLSSLKRKNLRTMVLHAFQNYESLTMEGCIFQFFSLLSKFHSIDVESFQNCAVGDDQTARLSCVIFVGANCNLEYQLEGGERRFLAAFSDIEDVCYESELMSRGRVVMDVRTAAMAVVIRTATMTMAVHLATLIDAYCMVYTPNPHSRMSGIGRKSYSNPRLSGLYSSLEEERMRGVVDHYGISMATHSFTPGDDYAEVREPDRQVLGRAISPREVMLEERIGEGQFGDVHKGTLYPGVGVA
;
A
#
# COMPACT_ATOMS: atom_id res chain seq x y z
N MET A 1 -0.42 2.97 -7.54
CA MET A 1 -1.01 2.28 -6.38
C MET A 1 -1.06 3.26 -5.23
N LEU A 2 -2.22 3.46 -4.60
CA LEU A 2 -2.29 4.22 -3.34
C LEU A 2 -1.52 3.44 -2.26
N ARG A 3 -0.80 4.14 -1.39
CA ARG A 3 -0.08 3.54 -0.26
C ARG A 3 0.04 4.53 0.88
N MET A 4 0.02 4.05 2.11
CA MET A 4 0.48 4.84 3.25
C MET A 4 1.99 4.91 3.25
N ARG A 5 2.51 6.14 3.34
CA ARG A 5 3.95 6.41 3.30
C ARG A 5 4.43 7.21 4.52
N VAL A 6 3.59 8.11 5.01
CA VAL A 6 3.80 8.82 6.27
C VAL A 6 3.01 8.09 7.35
N LEU A 7 3.73 7.52 8.31
CA LEU A 7 3.15 6.68 9.35
C LEU A 7 3.02 7.45 10.67
N PRO A 8 2.02 7.13 11.51
CA PRO A 8 2.01 7.60 12.90
C PRO A 8 3.16 6.95 13.69
N ARG A 9 3.55 7.55 14.82
CA ARG A 9 4.62 7.02 15.68
C ARG A 9 4.36 5.61 16.19
N THR A 10 3.08 5.27 16.41
CA THR A 10 2.69 3.93 16.87
C THR A 10 1.49 3.42 16.07
N PRO A 11 1.45 2.12 15.73
CA PRO A 11 0.26 1.53 15.12
C PRO A 11 -0.96 1.57 16.04
N GLN A 12 -0.76 1.59 17.37
CA GLN A 12 -1.84 1.75 18.36
C GLN A 12 -2.56 3.10 18.21
N HIS A 13 -1.81 4.17 17.94
CA HIS A 13 -2.40 5.48 17.67
C HIS A 13 -3.29 5.42 16.43
N LEU A 14 -2.83 4.74 15.36
CA LEU A 14 -3.62 4.56 14.14
C LEU A 14 -4.91 3.79 14.41
N LEU A 15 -4.82 2.65 15.10
CA LEU A 15 -5.99 1.84 15.45
C LEU A 15 -7.02 2.64 16.25
N THR A 16 -6.57 3.50 17.17
CA THR A 16 -7.47 4.28 18.04
C THR A 16 -8.16 5.42 17.27
N GLN A 17 -7.44 6.07 16.34
CA GLN A 17 -7.96 7.22 15.59
C GLN A 17 -8.77 6.79 14.36
N ASP A 18 -8.29 5.80 13.64
CA ASP A 18 -8.88 5.32 12.40
C ASP A 18 -8.59 3.82 12.19
N PRO A 19 -9.50 2.95 12.65
CA PRO A 19 -9.40 1.50 12.47
C PRO A 19 -9.36 1.07 11.00
N VAL A 20 -10.00 1.81 10.08
CA VAL A 20 -10.04 1.45 8.64
C VAL A 20 -8.66 1.66 8.04
N THR A 21 -8.05 2.80 8.32
CA THR A 21 -6.68 3.10 7.87
C THR A 21 -5.66 2.16 8.53
N PHE A 22 -5.87 1.74 9.78
CA PHE A 22 -5.05 0.69 10.41
C PHE A 22 -5.12 -0.66 9.68
N GLN A 23 -6.32 -1.10 9.27
CA GLN A 23 -6.47 -2.33 8.47
C GLN A 23 -5.81 -2.18 7.10
N TYR A 24 -5.98 -1.03 6.45
CA TYR A 24 -5.32 -0.74 5.18
C TYR A 24 -3.78 -0.78 5.30
N PHE A 25 -3.22 -0.25 6.38
CA PHE A 25 -1.79 -0.37 6.67
C PHE A 25 -1.35 -1.82 6.77
N TYR A 26 -2.13 -2.63 7.50
CA TYR A 26 -1.83 -4.04 7.66
C TYR A 26 -1.85 -4.77 6.32
N ASP A 27 -2.89 -4.56 5.51
CA ASP A 27 -3.01 -5.19 4.18
C ASP A 27 -1.84 -4.77 3.27
N GLN A 28 -1.41 -3.51 3.34
CA GLN A 28 -0.22 -3.03 2.63
C GLN A 28 1.06 -3.77 3.09
N VAL A 29 1.30 -3.86 4.39
CA VAL A 29 2.49 -4.54 4.94
C VAL A 29 2.46 -6.04 4.65
N LEU A 30 1.29 -6.68 4.76
CA LEU A 30 1.09 -8.09 4.40
C LEU A 30 1.39 -8.33 2.91
N HIS A 31 0.89 -7.47 2.03
CA HIS A 31 1.15 -7.55 0.61
C HIS A 31 2.65 -7.39 0.30
N SER A 32 3.29 -6.36 0.85
CA SER A 32 4.74 -6.16 0.73
C SER A 32 5.50 -7.39 1.24
N TYR A 33 5.14 -7.92 2.41
CA TYR A 33 5.73 -9.15 2.92
C TYR A 33 5.59 -10.29 1.90
N LEU A 34 4.38 -10.64 1.45
CA LEU A 34 4.14 -11.81 0.62
C LEU A 34 4.82 -11.74 -0.76
N VAL A 35 4.88 -10.55 -1.38
CA VAL A 35 5.38 -10.36 -2.74
C VAL A 35 6.88 -10.05 -2.79
N ASP A 36 7.41 -9.32 -1.80
CA ASP A 36 8.81 -8.91 -1.82
C ASP A 36 9.76 -10.06 -1.47
N SER A 37 10.60 -10.45 -2.43
CA SER A 37 11.61 -11.49 -2.25
C SER A 37 12.78 -11.08 -1.36
N GLU A 38 13.03 -9.78 -1.19
CA GLU A 38 14.11 -9.27 -0.34
C GLU A 38 13.82 -9.44 1.15
N ILE A 39 12.53 -9.54 1.52
CA ILE A 39 12.09 -9.81 2.89
C ILE A 39 12.27 -11.30 3.21
N ALA A 40 13.50 -11.73 3.45
CA ALA A 40 13.81 -13.12 3.77
C ALA A 40 13.50 -13.45 5.24
N VAL A 41 12.75 -14.54 5.46
CA VAL A 41 12.47 -15.10 6.78
C VAL A 41 12.63 -16.62 6.72
N ASP A 42 12.96 -17.25 7.85
CA ASP A 42 13.03 -18.70 7.95
C ASP A 42 11.63 -19.35 7.87
N ASN A 43 11.58 -20.66 7.64
CA ASN A 43 10.32 -21.39 7.47
C ASN A 43 9.43 -21.35 8.71
N GLU A 44 10.00 -21.34 9.91
CA GLU A 44 9.21 -21.30 11.14
C GLU A 44 8.55 -19.93 11.31
N THR A 45 9.30 -18.85 11.06
CA THR A 45 8.79 -17.48 11.07
C THR A 45 7.73 -17.28 9.99
N ALA A 46 7.95 -17.78 8.77
CA ALA A 46 6.98 -17.68 7.68
C ALA A 46 5.66 -18.39 8.01
N VAL A 47 5.73 -19.58 8.65
CA VAL A 47 4.54 -20.29 9.12
C VAL A 47 3.81 -19.49 10.20
N LYS A 48 4.53 -18.89 11.16
CA LYS A 48 3.92 -18.05 12.21
C LYS A 48 3.20 -16.83 11.64
N LEU A 49 3.84 -16.11 10.72
CA LEU A 49 3.24 -14.95 10.03
C LEU A 49 1.97 -15.35 9.26
N GLY A 50 2.01 -16.47 8.52
CA GLY A 50 0.82 -16.95 7.81
C GLY A 50 -0.29 -17.47 8.74
N CYS A 51 0.05 -18.05 9.90
CA CYS A 51 -0.95 -18.44 10.90
C CYS A 51 -1.65 -17.23 11.54
N LEU A 52 -0.92 -16.12 11.75
CA LEU A 52 -1.50 -14.86 12.23
C LEU A 52 -2.50 -14.30 11.22
N GLU A 53 -2.15 -14.29 9.92
CA GLU A 53 -3.08 -13.84 8.87
C GLU A 53 -4.28 -14.79 8.73
N LEU A 54 -4.06 -16.11 8.82
CA LEU A 54 -5.14 -17.09 8.76
C LEU A 54 -6.12 -16.90 9.93
N ARG A 55 -5.61 -16.68 11.15
CA ARG A 55 -6.45 -16.41 12.32
C ARG A 55 -7.24 -15.10 12.15
N ARG A 56 -6.60 -14.05 11.64
CA ARG A 56 -7.23 -12.74 11.38
C ARG A 56 -8.33 -12.85 10.32
N PHE A 57 -8.02 -13.49 9.19
CA PHE A 57 -8.91 -13.66 8.05
C PHE A 57 -10.17 -14.45 8.42
N PHE A 58 -10.00 -15.55 9.16
CA PHE A 58 -11.10 -16.36 9.66
C PHE A 58 -11.47 -16.02 11.11
N LYS A 59 -11.80 -14.76 11.38
CA LYS A 59 -12.08 -14.26 12.73
C LYS A 59 -13.12 -15.09 13.52
N ASP A 60 -14.13 -15.61 12.83
CA ASP A 60 -15.25 -16.38 13.42
C ASP A 60 -15.04 -17.91 13.38
N MET A 61 -13.86 -18.38 12.96
CA MET A 61 -13.56 -19.80 12.87
C MET A 61 -13.40 -20.43 14.26
N PRO A 62 -14.04 -21.60 14.52
CA PRO A 62 -13.82 -22.36 15.74
C PRO A 62 -12.37 -22.81 15.89
N GLN A 63 -11.83 -22.79 17.11
CA GLN A 63 -10.43 -23.14 17.42
C GLN A 63 -10.02 -24.54 16.92
N VAL A 64 -10.96 -25.50 16.89
CA VAL A 64 -10.71 -26.87 16.41
C VAL A 64 -10.87 -27.05 14.90
N ALA A 65 -11.27 -26.02 14.15
CA ALA A 65 -11.65 -26.16 12.75
C ALA A 65 -10.48 -26.64 11.88
N LEU A 66 -9.29 -26.06 11.99
CA LEU A 66 -8.14 -26.45 11.16
C LEU A 66 -7.61 -27.85 11.48
N LYS A 67 -7.88 -28.39 12.67
CA LYS A 67 -7.45 -29.74 13.06
C LYS A 67 -8.09 -30.81 12.17
N LYS A 68 -9.26 -30.55 11.59
CA LYS A 68 -9.91 -31.45 10.65
C LYS A 68 -9.16 -31.50 9.30
N LYS A 69 -9.05 -32.71 8.74
CA LYS A 69 -8.38 -32.92 7.45
C LYS A 69 -9.05 -32.13 6.33
N GLU A 70 -10.36 -32.28 6.21
CA GLU A 70 -11.13 -31.66 5.13
C GLU A 70 -11.02 -30.13 5.12
N ASN A 71 -11.03 -29.50 6.29
CA ASN A 71 -11.00 -28.03 6.38
C ASN A 71 -9.71 -27.41 5.84
N PHE A 72 -8.56 -28.04 6.11
CA PHE A 72 -7.29 -27.58 5.56
C PHE A 72 -7.19 -27.90 4.06
N ASP A 73 -7.74 -29.03 3.61
CA ASP A 73 -7.77 -29.38 2.19
C ASP A 73 -8.68 -28.42 1.39
N MET A 74 -9.78 -27.95 1.99
CA MET A 74 -10.67 -26.92 1.45
C MET A 74 -9.98 -25.55 1.40
N LEU A 75 -9.25 -25.16 2.46
CA LEU A 75 -8.43 -23.95 2.47
C LEU A 75 -7.45 -23.92 1.30
N GLU A 76 -6.75 -25.03 1.05
CA GLU A 76 -5.78 -25.13 -0.04
C GLU A 76 -6.44 -25.08 -1.43
N LYS A 77 -7.63 -25.68 -1.60
CA LYS A 77 -8.29 -25.78 -2.90
C LYS A 77 -9.12 -24.55 -3.28
N ASP A 78 -9.89 -24.02 -2.35
CA ASP A 78 -10.94 -23.05 -2.64
C ASP A 78 -10.48 -21.60 -2.39
N ILE A 79 -9.53 -21.41 -1.46
CA ILE A 79 -9.03 -20.09 -1.07
C ILE A 79 -7.60 -19.86 -1.55
N GLY A 80 -6.77 -20.91 -1.53
CA GLY A 80 -5.34 -20.82 -1.88
C GLY A 80 -4.48 -20.47 -0.67
N LEU A 81 -3.33 -21.15 -0.54
CA LEU A 81 -2.39 -20.95 0.57
C LEU A 81 -1.51 -19.71 0.36
N GLU A 82 -1.33 -19.28 -0.89
CA GLU A 82 -0.58 -18.09 -1.30
C GLU A 82 -1.15 -16.78 -0.73
N LYS A 83 -2.42 -16.79 -0.31
CA LYS A 83 -3.04 -15.68 0.42
C LYS A 83 -2.44 -15.47 1.81
N PHE A 84 -1.88 -16.52 2.40
CA PHE A 84 -1.40 -16.53 3.80
C PHE A 84 0.12 -16.72 3.89
N PHE A 85 0.70 -17.48 2.95
CA PHE A 85 2.06 -17.98 3.05
C PHE A 85 2.89 -17.57 1.83
N LYS A 86 4.15 -17.20 2.07
CA LYS A 86 5.11 -16.90 1.00
C LYS A 86 5.29 -18.06 0.02
N SER A 87 5.42 -17.72 -1.26
CA SER A 87 5.72 -18.68 -2.33
C SER A 87 7.02 -19.48 -2.10
N SER A 88 8.03 -18.88 -1.45
CA SER A 88 9.27 -19.57 -1.06
C SER A 88 9.05 -20.66 0.00
N LEU A 89 8.11 -20.44 0.94
CA LEU A 89 7.72 -21.45 1.93
C LEU A 89 6.95 -22.59 1.24
N LEU A 90 5.98 -22.24 0.39
CA LEU A 90 5.11 -23.21 -0.29
C LEU A 90 5.90 -24.11 -1.26
N SER A 91 6.95 -23.58 -1.90
CA SER A 91 7.81 -24.35 -2.79
C SER A 91 8.84 -25.21 -2.05
N SER A 92 9.30 -24.79 -0.85
CA SER A 92 10.32 -25.52 -0.09
C SER A 92 9.77 -26.68 0.74
N LEU A 93 8.52 -26.61 1.21
CA LEU A 93 7.92 -27.61 2.09
C LEU A 93 6.94 -28.53 1.36
N LYS A 94 7.07 -29.85 1.58
CA LYS A 94 6.04 -30.81 1.18
C LYS A 94 4.73 -30.53 1.94
N ARG A 95 3.59 -30.67 1.26
CA ARG A 95 2.24 -30.47 1.80
C ARG A 95 2.03 -31.04 3.21
N LYS A 96 2.44 -32.30 3.45
CA LYS A 96 2.30 -32.96 4.76
C LYS A 96 3.07 -32.22 5.87
N ASN A 97 4.28 -31.75 5.58
CA ASN A 97 5.12 -31.06 6.56
C ASN A 97 4.58 -29.65 6.82
N LEU A 98 4.22 -28.91 5.76
CA LEU A 98 3.61 -27.59 5.89
C LEU A 98 2.36 -27.65 6.76
N ARG A 99 1.45 -28.59 6.47
CA ARG A 99 0.24 -28.82 7.26
C ARG A 99 0.56 -29.05 8.74
N THR A 100 1.52 -29.93 9.05
CA THR A 100 1.92 -30.19 10.45
C THR A 100 2.45 -28.93 11.13
N MET A 101 3.30 -28.15 10.44
CA MET A 101 3.86 -26.92 11.00
C MET A 101 2.78 -25.86 11.24
N VAL A 102 1.85 -25.68 10.29
CA VAL A 102 0.73 -24.75 10.44
C VAL A 102 -0.15 -25.15 11.62
N LEU A 103 -0.54 -26.42 11.73
CA LEU A 103 -1.38 -26.89 12.84
C LEU A 103 -0.71 -26.76 14.21
N HIS A 104 0.61 -26.92 14.27
CA HIS A 104 1.37 -26.71 15.50
C HIS A 104 1.46 -25.23 15.86
N ALA A 105 1.81 -24.37 14.90
CA ALA A 105 1.97 -22.94 15.13
C ALA A 105 0.64 -22.24 15.44
N PHE A 106 -0.44 -22.62 14.76
CA PHE A 106 -1.76 -21.98 14.88
C PHE A 106 -2.32 -22.05 16.31
N GLN A 107 -2.01 -23.11 17.06
CA GLN A 107 -2.45 -23.30 18.45
C GLN A 107 -2.04 -22.12 19.36
N ASN A 108 -0.93 -21.46 19.07
CA ASN A 108 -0.46 -20.30 19.84
C ASN A 108 -1.29 -19.03 19.58
N TYR A 109 -2.11 -19.02 18.53
CA TYR A 109 -2.83 -17.85 18.04
C TYR A 109 -4.36 -18.03 18.03
N GLU A 110 -4.86 -19.22 18.37
CA GLU A 110 -6.29 -19.58 18.36
C GLU A 110 -7.20 -18.63 19.16
N SER A 111 -6.68 -17.97 20.20
CA SER A 111 -7.42 -17.05 21.06
C SER A 111 -7.23 -15.57 20.72
N LEU A 112 -6.38 -15.23 19.75
CA LEU A 112 -6.12 -13.83 19.40
C LEU A 112 -7.32 -13.20 18.70
N THR A 113 -7.53 -11.91 18.98
CA THR A 113 -8.42 -11.03 18.23
C THR A 113 -7.77 -10.63 16.91
N MET A 114 -8.54 -10.06 15.98
CA MET A 114 -7.99 -9.55 14.71
C MET A 114 -6.86 -8.54 14.95
N GLU A 115 -7.07 -7.59 15.86
CA GLU A 115 -6.06 -6.59 16.24
C GLU A 115 -4.83 -7.24 16.88
N GLY A 116 -5.04 -8.20 17.79
CA GLY A 116 -3.96 -8.95 18.41
C GLY A 116 -3.10 -9.71 17.38
N CYS A 117 -3.72 -10.28 16.34
CA CYS A 117 -3.00 -10.89 15.24
C CYS A 117 -2.14 -9.87 14.47
N ILE A 118 -2.68 -8.68 14.17
CA ILE A 118 -1.97 -7.63 13.45
C ILE A 118 -0.76 -7.13 14.25
N PHE A 119 -0.92 -6.84 15.54
CA PHE A 119 0.19 -6.40 16.38
C PHE A 119 1.29 -7.46 16.52
N GLN A 120 0.91 -8.73 16.69
CA GLN A 120 1.89 -9.83 16.71
C GLN A 120 2.58 -10.01 15.37
N PHE A 121 1.86 -9.79 14.26
CA PHE A 121 2.43 -9.85 12.91
C PHE A 121 3.48 -8.75 12.73
N PHE A 122 3.14 -7.50 13.05
CA PHE A 122 4.09 -6.38 13.02
C PHE A 122 5.30 -6.64 13.91
N SER A 123 5.09 -7.07 15.15
CA SER A 123 6.18 -7.36 16.08
C SER A 123 7.11 -8.49 15.63
N LEU A 124 6.59 -9.48 14.91
CA LEU A 124 7.38 -10.59 14.39
C LEU A 124 8.14 -10.17 13.13
N LEU A 125 7.46 -9.50 12.19
CA LEU A 125 8.06 -9.07 10.92
C LEU A 125 9.12 -7.98 11.13
N SER A 126 8.93 -7.08 12.10
CA SER A 126 9.84 -5.96 12.37
C SER A 126 11.26 -6.39 12.75
N LYS A 127 11.46 -7.67 13.12
CA LYS A 127 12.77 -8.26 13.41
C LYS A 127 13.61 -8.51 12.15
N PHE A 128 12.95 -8.59 10.99
CA PHE A 128 13.57 -8.94 9.72
C PHE A 128 13.50 -7.79 8.70
N HIS A 129 12.47 -6.96 8.80
CA HIS A 129 12.25 -5.84 7.90
C HIS A 129 11.63 -4.66 8.65
N SER A 130 12.17 -3.45 8.45
CA SER A 130 11.57 -2.27 9.08
C SER A 130 10.27 -1.92 8.38
N ILE A 131 9.19 -1.89 9.15
CA ILE A 131 7.84 -1.58 8.67
C ILE A 131 7.49 -0.09 8.77
N ASP A 132 8.26 0.65 9.57
CA ASP A 132 7.97 2.03 9.98
C ASP A 132 9.02 3.05 9.51
N VAL A 133 10.11 2.59 8.89
CA VAL A 133 11.21 3.42 8.40
C VAL A 133 11.52 3.06 6.95
N GLU A 134 11.47 4.04 6.05
CA GLU A 134 11.98 3.87 4.68
C GLU A 134 13.50 4.10 4.67
N SER A 135 14.24 3.20 4.01
CA SER A 135 15.70 3.30 3.85
C SER A 135 16.10 3.56 2.40
N PHE A 136 16.97 4.55 2.17
CA PHE A 136 17.51 4.92 0.87
C PHE A 136 18.99 4.57 0.82
N GLN A 137 19.33 3.51 0.08
CA GLN A 137 20.71 3.06 -0.07
C GLN A 137 21.47 3.91 -1.11
N ASN A 138 22.79 3.74 -1.17
CA ASN A 138 23.65 4.43 -2.15
C ASN A 138 23.47 5.96 -2.10
N CYS A 139 23.57 6.50 -0.89
CA CYS A 139 23.55 7.93 -0.63
C CYS A 139 24.91 8.44 -0.15
N ALA A 140 25.10 9.76 -0.14
CA ALA A 140 26.18 10.43 0.57
C ALA A 140 25.64 11.69 1.27
N VAL A 141 26.26 12.07 2.39
CA VAL A 141 25.91 13.29 3.15
C VAL A 141 27.09 14.25 3.14
N GLY A 142 26.85 15.52 2.87
CA GLY A 142 27.88 16.58 2.83
C GLY A 142 27.88 17.32 1.49
N ASP A 143 28.85 18.21 1.25
CA ASP A 143 28.88 19.10 0.07
C ASP A 143 29.79 18.60 -1.08
N ASP A 144 30.59 17.56 -0.84
CA ASP A 144 31.46 16.99 -1.89
C ASP A 144 30.66 16.23 -2.97
N GLN A 145 30.63 16.79 -4.18
CA GLN A 145 29.96 16.21 -5.36
C GLN A 145 30.59 14.90 -5.84
N THR A 146 31.87 14.70 -5.53
CA THR A 146 32.63 13.50 -5.91
C THR A 146 32.55 12.39 -4.85
N ALA A 147 31.87 12.64 -3.73
CA ALA A 147 31.75 11.70 -2.63
C ALA A 147 31.23 10.33 -3.09
N ARG A 148 31.81 9.28 -2.51
CA ARG A 148 31.34 7.91 -2.68
C ARG A 148 29.98 7.75 -2.01
N LEU A 149 29.05 7.14 -2.72
CA LEU A 149 27.71 6.84 -2.24
C LEU A 149 27.71 5.60 -1.33
N SER A 150 28.21 5.75 -0.11
CA SER A 150 28.42 4.66 0.85
C SER A 150 27.62 4.84 2.15
N CYS A 151 26.51 5.56 2.11
CA CYS A 151 25.59 5.68 3.25
C CYS A 151 24.17 5.24 2.90
N VAL A 152 23.42 4.91 3.95
CA VAL A 152 21.98 4.65 3.93
C VAL A 152 21.29 5.77 4.70
N ILE A 153 20.28 6.39 4.10
CA ILE A 153 19.42 7.38 4.78
C ILE A 153 18.16 6.68 5.29
N PHE A 154 17.77 6.97 6.51
CA PHE A 154 16.57 6.43 7.16
C PHE A 154 15.60 7.56 7.43
N VAL A 155 14.35 7.38 7.05
CA VAL A 155 13.28 8.36 7.26
C VAL A 155 12.06 7.68 7.86
N GLY A 156 11.62 8.16 9.03
CA GLY A 156 10.47 7.59 9.73
C GLY A 156 10.02 8.43 10.92
N ALA A 157 8.80 8.18 11.38
CA ALA A 157 8.16 8.94 12.46
C ALA A 157 8.95 8.94 13.78
N ASN A 158 9.62 7.83 14.07
CA ASN A 158 10.34 7.62 15.33
C ASN A 158 11.84 8.00 15.25
N CYS A 159 12.43 8.00 14.05
CA CYS A 159 13.86 8.31 13.85
C CYS A 159 14.10 9.71 13.24
N ASN A 160 13.07 10.39 12.73
CA ASN A 160 13.23 11.57 11.88
C ASN A 160 14.12 11.26 10.66
N LEU A 161 15.15 12.06 10.40
CA LEU A 161 16.23 11.73 9.47
C LEU A 161 17.44 11.22 10.23
N GLU A 162 17.87 10.01 9.89
CA GLU A 162 19.13 9.43 10.30
C GLU A 162 19.93 8.97 9.08
N TYR A 163 21.24 8.81 9.25
CA TYR A 163 22.09 8.17 8.24
C TYR A 163 23.06 7.19 8.88
N GLN A 164 23.48 6.20 8.11
CA GLN A 164 24.48 5.21 8.53
C GLN A 164 25.51 5.04 7.43
N LEU A 165 26.79 5.16 7.78
CA LEU A 165 27.89 4.82 6.88
C LEU A 165 28.09 3.30 6.85
N GLU A 166 28.66 2.76 5.77
CA GLU A 166 29.06 1.34 5.69
C GLU A 166 29.79 0.88 6.98
N GLY A 167 29.19 -0.08 7.70
CA GLY A 167 29.74 -0.64 8.94
C GLY A 167 29.69 0.24 10.19
N GLY A 168 29.11 1.45 10.10
CA GLY A 168 28.96 2.38 11.23
C GLY A 168 27.62 2.25 11.97
N GLU A 169 27.46 3.03 13.03
CA GLU A 169 26.16 3.19 13.72
C GLU A 169 25.29 4.27 13.05
N ARG A 170 23.97 4.22 13.31
CA ARG A 170 23.03 5.25 12.86
C ARG A 170 23.33 6.57 13.58
N ARG A 171 23.33 7.66 12.82
CA ARG A 171 23.57 9.02 13.31
C ARG A 171 22.40 9.91 12.95
N PHE A 172 21.95 10.69 13.92
CA PHE A 172 20.93 11.70 13.72
C PHE A 172 21.40 12.77 12.73
N LEU A 173 20.52 13.16 11.80
CA LEU A 173 20.80 14.18 10.79
C LEU A 173 19.95 15.43 11.01
N ALA A 174 18.63 15.28 11.12
CA ALA A 174 17.71 16.40 11.33
C ALA A 174 16.37 15.92 11.90
N ALA A 175 15.74 16.75 12.72
CA ALA A 175 14.34 16.58 13.14
C ALA A 175 13.41 17.24 12.12
N PHE A 176 12.24 16.64 11.88
CA PHE A 176 11.27 17.24 10.95
C PHE A 176 10.81 18.65 11.40
N SER A 177 10.83 18.94 12.71
CA SER A 177 10.50 20.25 13.27
C SER A 177 11.53 21.35 12.99
N ASP A 178 12.75 20.97 12.64
CA ASP A 178 13.87 21.89 12.41
C ASP A 178 14.09 22.18 10.93
N ILE A 179 13.42 21.42 10.03
CA ILE A 179 13.51 21.60 8.58
C ILE A 179 12.60 22.76 8.16
N GLU A 180 13.20 23.79 7.57
CA GLU A 180 12.51 25.00 7.12
C GLU A 180 12.28 24.98 5.60
N ASP A 181 13.20 24.38 4.85
CA ASP A 181 13.13 24.28 3.40
C ASP A 181 13.67 22.93 2.92
N VAL A 182 13.09 22.38 1.85
CA VAL A 182 13.54 21.17 1.17
C VAL A 182 13.57 21.40 -0.34
N CYS A 183 14.70 21.19 -0.98
CA CYS A 183 14.83 21.24 -2.43
C CYS A 183 15.43 19.93 -2.93
N TYR A 184 15.06 19.51 -4.14
CA TYR A 184 15.77 18.45 -4.84
C TYR A 184 16.16 18.93 -6.23
N GLU A 185 17.33 18.50 -6.68
CA GLU A 185 17.93 18.94 -7.94
C GLU A 185 18.67 17.78 -8.60
N SER A 186 18.76 17.84 -9.93
CA SER A 186 19.66 16.96 -10.67
C SER A 186 21.10 17.43 -10.42
N GLU A 187 21.99 16.48 -10.14
CA GLU A 187 23.40 16.75 -9.94
C GLU A 187 24.20 15.72 -10.73
N LEU A 188 25.17 16.16 -11.53
CA LEU A 188 25.83 15.31 -12.53
C LEU A 188 24.80 14.66 -13.49
N MET A 189 25.26 13.91 -14.48
CA MET A 189 24.37 13.48 -15.58
C MET A 189 23.24 12.53 -15.17
N SER A 190 23.29 11.92 -13.98
CA SER A 190 22.28 10.96 -13.52
C SER A 190 21.98 11.00 -12.01
N ARG A 191 22.83 11.62 -11.19
CA ARG A 191 22.64 11.66 -9.73
C ARG A 191 21.59 12.71 -9.36
N GLY A 192 21.03 12.54 -8.17
CA GLY A 192 20.16 13.53 -7.56
C GLY A 192 20.82 14.09 -6.31
N ARG A 193 20.35 15.27 -5.88
CA ARG A 193 20.64 15.79 -4.54
C ARG A 193 19.39 16.33 -3.90
N VAL A 194 19.31 16.21 -2.58
CA VAL A 194 18.33 16.84 -1.71
C VAL A 194 19.08 17.83 -0.82
N VAL A 195 18.66 19.09 -0.84
CA VAL A 195 19.23 20.19 -0.06
C VAL A 195 18.16 20.64 0.93
N MET A 196 18.53 20.77 2.20
CA MET A 196 17.60 21.16 3.26
C MET A 196 18.19 22.27 4.11
N ASP A 197 17.39 23.30 4.34
CA ASP A 197 17.70 24.31 5.36
C ASP A 197 17.17 23.83 6.70
N VAL A 198 18.09 23.64 7.65
CA VAL A 198 17.81 23.11 8.98
C VAL A 198 18.17 24.17 10.01
N ARG A 199 17.20 24.60 10.83
CA ARG A 199 17.35 25.69 11.81
C ARG A 199 18.53 25.51 12.76
N THR A 200 18.84 24.27 13.11
CA THR A 200 19.92 23.90 14.04
C THR A 200 21.28 23.77 13.37
N ALA A 201 21.35 23.82 12.04
CA ALA A 201 22.58 23.73 11.26
C ALA A 201 23.03 25.10 10.74
N ALA A 202 24.32 25.38 10.83
CA ALA A 202 24.89 26.63 10.30
C ALA A 202 24.94 26.66 8.75
N MET A 203 24.90 25.49 8.12
CA MET A 203 24.91 25.32 6.66
C MET A 203 23.81 24.34 6.25
N ALA A 204 23.33 24.48 5.02
CA ALA A 204 22.34 23.57 4.44
C ALA A 204 22.85 22.12 4.47
N VAL A 205 21.96 21.19 4.80
CA VAL A 205 22.24 19.75 4.79
C VAL A 205 22.01 19.23 3.39
N VAL A 206 23.04 18.63 2.80
CA VAL A 206 23.00 18.08 1.44
C VAL A 206 23.10 16.55 1.50
N ILE A 207 22.13 15.88 0.88
CA ILE A 207 22.11 14.43 0.67
C ILE A 207 22.18 14.16 -0.83
N ARG A 208 23.15 13.38 -1.26
CA ARG A 208 23.29 12.93 -2.65
C ARG A 208 22.75 11.52 -2.81
N THR A 209 22.07 11.29 -3.92
CA THR A 209 21.43 10.02 -4.25
C THR A 209 21.98 9.49 -5.57
N ALA A 210 22.02 8.17 -5.72
CA ALA A 210 22.42 7.51 -6.96
C ALA A 210 21.61 7.95 -8.19
N THR A 211 20.35 8.34 -8.02
CA THR A 211 19.46 8.79 -9.11
C THR A 211 18.63 10.00 -8.72
N MET A 212 18.22 10.80 -9.71
CA MET A 212 17.25 11.89 -9.53
C MET A 212 15.92 11.40 -8.97
N THR A 213 15.41 10.26 -9.45
CA THR A 213 14.19 9.63 -8.94
C THR A 213 14.27 9.37 -7.44
N MET A 214 15.41 8.87 -6.95
CA MET A 214 15.61 8.65 -5.51
C MET A 214 15.63 9.97 -4.72
N ALA A 215 16.20 11.05 -5.27
CA ALA A 215 16.13 12.37 -4.64
C ALA A 215 14.69 12.89 -4.52
N VAL A 216 13.87 12.73 -5.57
CA VAL A 216 12.45 13.08 -5.53
C VAL A 216 11.72 12.26 -4.45
N HIS A 217 11.93 10.95 -4.42
CA HIS A 217 11.29 10.09 -3.42
C HIS A 217 11.70 10.43 -1.99
N LEU A 218 12.96 10.80 -1.76
CA LEU A 218 13.47 11.21 -0.46
C LEU A 218 12.91 12.57 -0.05
N ALA A 219 13.02 13.59 -0.90
CA ALA A 219 12.53 14.95 -0.62
C ALA A 219 11.02 14.98 -0.36
N THR A 220 10.22 14.29 -1.18
CA THR A 220 8.76 14.20 -0.99
C THR A 220 8.38 13.49 0.31
N LEU A 221 9.14 12.48 0.73
CA LEU A 221 8.89 11.80 2.00
C LEU A 221 9.20 12.73 3.19
N ILE A 222 10.36 13.42 3.14
CA ILE A 222 10.76 14.38 4.17
C ILE A 222 9.71 15.49 4.29
N ASP A 223 9.30 16.08 3.16
CA ASP A 223 8.29 17.13 3.12
C ASP A 223 6.95 16.66 3.71
N ALA A 224 6.52 15.44 3.36
CA ALA A 224 5.28 14.87 3.89
C ALA A 224 5.34 14.63 5.40
N TYR A 225 6.46 14.16 5.94
CA TYR A 225 6.67 14.09 7.39
C TYR A 225 6.68 15.47 8.04
N CYS A 226 7.27 16.50 7.40
CA CYS A 226 7.23 17.87 7.91
C CYS A 226 5.80 18.40 7.99
N MET A 227 4.95 18.14 7.00
CA MET A 227 3.54 18.57 7.04
C MET A 227 2.73 17.90 8.15
N VAL A 228 3.02 16.63 8.46
CA VAL A 228 2.27 15.85 9.47
C VAL A 228 2.78 16.08 10.89
N TYR A 229 4.10 16.22 11.08
CA TYR A 229 4.73 16.28 12.40
C TYR A 229 5.13 17.68 12.85
N THR A 230 4.72 18.71 12.12
CA THR A 230 4.91 20.11 12.54
C THR A 230 3.58 20.84 12.62
N PRO A 231 3.48 21.91 13.43
CA PRO A 231 2.25 22.72 13.52
C PRO A 231 1.85 23.41 12.21
N ASN A 232 2.78 23.49 11.25
CA ASN A 232 2.56 24.12 9.96
C ASN A 232 2.38 23.04 8.88
N PRO A 233 1.16 22.80 8.39
CA PRO A 233 0.86 21.76 7.41
C PRO A 233 1.25 22.14 5.96
N HIS A 234 1.89 23.28 5.74
CA HIS A 234 2.34 23.68 4.40
C HIS A 234 3.59 22.93 3.96
N SER A 235 3.69 22.63 2.67
CA SER A 235 4.90 22.06 2.08
C SER A 235 6.12 22.98 2.31
N ARG A 236 7.22 22.40 2.76
CA ARG A 236 8.56 22.98 2.86
C ARG A 236 9.33 22.88 1.55
N MET A 237 8.78 22.20 0.56
CA MET A 237 9.44 22.04 -0.72
C MET A 237 9.59 23.39 -1.42
N SER A 238 10.76 23.71 -1.98
CA SER A 238 11.04 24.94 -2.74
C SER A 238 11.65 24.66 -4.12
N GLY A 239 11.87 25.70 -4.93
CA GLY A 239 12.59 25.58 -6.22
C GLY A 239 11.90 24.75 -7.31
N ILE A 240 12.66 23.90 -8.00
CA ILE A 240 12.14 22.95 -9.02
C ILE A 240 11.11 22.00 -8.41
N GLY A 241 11.20 21.73 -7.10
CA GLY A 241 10.19 21.01 -6.34
C GLY A 241 8.83 21.71 -6.34
N ARG A 242 8.74 23.04 -6.14
CA ARG A 242 7.47 23.79 -6.32
C ARG A 242 7.05 23.92 -7.78
N LYS A 243 8.01 24.21 -8.68
CA LYS A 243 7.72 24.32 -10.13
C LYS A 243 7.21 23.00 -10.72
N SER A 244 7.41 21.87 -10.03
CA SER A 244 6.90 20.58 -10.46
C SER A 244 5.44 20.34 -10.11
N TYR A 245 4.97 20.88 -8.98
CA TYR A 245 3.56 20.85 -8.59
C TYR A 245 2.75 22.01 -9.18
N SER A 246 3.41 23.12 -9.55
CA SER A 246 2.77 24.28 -10.19
C SER A 246 2.94 24.33 -11.72
N ASN A 247 3.59 23.34 -12.34
CA ASN A 247 3.56 23.17 -13.80
C ASN A 247 2.51 22.11 -14.16
N PRO A 248 1.42 22.47 -14.87
CA PRO A 248 0.60 21.48 -15.54
C PRO A 248 1.39 20.69 -16.61
N ARG A 249 2.65 21.05 -16.90
CA ARG A 249 3.53 20.40 -17.88
C ARG A 249 4.33 19.21 -17.37
N LEU A 250 4.36 18.91 -16.07
CA LEU A 250 4.96 17.66 -15.57
C LEU A 250 4.02 16.46 -15.63
N SER A 251 2.75 16.68 -16.00
CA SER A 251 1.92 15.69 -16.68
C SER A 251 2.51 15.24 -18.03
N GLY A 252 3.50 15.96 -18.57
CA GLY A 252 4.09 15.73 -19.90
C GLY A 252 5.48 15.09 -19.91
N LEU A 253 6.06 14.67 -18.77
CA LEU A 253 7.24 13.79 -18.81
C LEU A 253 6.88 12.30 -19.01
N TYR A 254 5.59 11.99 -19.02
CA TYR A 254 5.03 10.82 -19.68
C TYR A 254 4.60 11.17 -21.11
N SER A 255 5.40 11.90 -21.91
CA SER A 255 5.04 12.12 -23.31
C SER A 255 5.60 11.03 -24.24
N SER A 256 4.68 10.51 -25.04
CA SER A 256 4.82 10.06 -26.43
C SER A 256 5.41 8.69 -26.78
N LEU A 257 5.97 7.90 -25.87
CA LEU A 257 6.33 6.49 -26.19
C LEU A 257 5.53 5.45 -25.39
N GLU A 258 5.01 5.81 -24.22
CA GLU A 258 4.11 4.94 -23.45
C GLU A 258 2.62 5.23 -23.69
N GLU A 259 2.26 6.35 -24.32
CA GLU A 259 0.86 6.64 -24.72
C GLU A 259 0.35 5.65 -25.77
N GLU A 260 1.20 5.17 -26.69
CA GLU A 260 0.83 4.12 -27.64
C GLU A 260 0.76 2.73 -26.98
N ARG A 261 1.60 2.46 -25.97
CA ARG A 261 1.56 1.19 -25.22
C ARG A 261 0.39 1.12 -24.25
N MET A 262 0.01 2.24 -23.62
CA MET A 262 -1.14 2.28 -22.73
C MET A 262 -2.46 2.16 -23.50
N ARG A 263 -2.57 2.66 -24.74
CA ARG A 263 -3.74 2.37 -25.60
C ARG A 263 -3.97 0.87 -25.86
N GLY A 264 -2.92 0.05 -25.79
CA GLY A 264 -3.03 -1.40 -25.95
C GLY A 264 -3.31 -2.18 -24.64
N VAL A 265 -3.16 -1.54 -23.47
CA VAL A 265 -3.33 -2.20 -22.15
C VAL A 265 -4.66 -1.81 -21.49
N VAL A 266 -5.30 -0.70 -21.91
CA VAL A 266 -6.57 -0.24 -21.34
C VAL A 266 -7.74 -1.21 -21.59
N ASP A 267 -7.66 -2.06 -22.61
CA ASP A 267 -8.70 -3.07 -22.90
C ASP A 267 -8.74 -4.24 -21.90
N HIS A 268 -7.76 -4.39 -20.99
CA HIS A 268 -7.76 -5.48 -19.99
C HIS A 268 -8.21 -5.07 -18.58
N TYR A 269 -8.37 -3.78 -18.29
CA TYR A 269 -8.74 -3.30 -16.94
C TYR A 269 -9.97 -2.37 -16.89
N GLY A 270 -10.73 -2.23 -17.99
CA GLY A 270 -12.08 -1.63 -17.95
C GLY A 270 -12.13 -0.13 -17.61
N ILE A 271 -11.02 0.61 -17.71
CA ILE A 271 -11.01 2.06 -17.45
C ILE A 271 -11.49 2.78 -18.71
N SER A 272 -12.80 2.85 -18.91
CA SER A 272 -13.42 3.72 -19.91
C SER A 272 -13.47 5.15 -19.37
N MET A 273 -12.56 6.02 -19.81
CA MET A 273 -12.72 7.46 -19.63
C MET A 273 -13.85 7.93 -20.55
N ALA A 274 -15.04 8.15 -19.98
CA ALA A 274 -16.09 8.84 -20.73
C ALA A 274 -15.65 10.29 -20.96
N THR A 275 -15.88 10.76 -22.17
CA THR A 275 -15.58 12.10 -22.65
C THR A 275 -16.41 13.15 -21.91
N HIS A 276 -15.96 13.58 -20.73
CA HIS A 276 -16.38 14.85 -20.16
C HIS A 276 -15.46 15.95 -20.67
N SER A 277 -16.07 17.00 -21.21
CA SER A 277 -15.40 18.24 -21.62
C SER A 277 -14.63 18.84 -20.44
N PHE A 278 -13.31 18.74 -20.46
CA PHE A 278 -12.44 19.38 -19.47
C PHE A 278 -12.65 20.89 -19.47
N THR A 279 -13.13 21.44 -18.37
CA THR A 279 -13.06 22.88 -18.12
C THR A 279 -11.74 23.20 -17.40
N PRO A 280 -10.97 24.22 -17.83
CA PRO A 280 -9.74 24.58 -17.14
C PRO A 280 -10.03 25.06 -15.72
N GLY A 281 -9.53 24.34 -14.70
CA GLY A 281 -9.72 24.67 -13.28
C GLY A 281 -10.71 23.76 -12.54
N ASP A 282 -11.20 22.71 -13.19
CA ASP A 282 -12.05 21.70 -12.55
C ASP A 282 -11.20 20.52 -12.04
N ASP A 283 -11.10 20.41 -10.71
CA ASP A 283 -10.40 19.33 -10.00
C ASP A 283 -11.36 18.17 -9.63
N TYR A 284 -12.53 18.08 -10.27
CA TYR A 284 -13.51 17.03 -10.02
C TYR A 284 -12.93 15.64 -10.29
N ALA A 285 -13.06 14.75 -9.29
CA ALA A 285 -12.69 13.35 -9.37
C ALA A 285 -13.83 12.47 -8.84
N GLU A 286 -14.29 11.53 -9.66
CA GLU A 286 -15.35 10.58 -9.31
C GLU A 286 -14.81 9.15 -9.33
N VAL A 287 -15.06 8.42 -8.25
CA VAL A 287 -14.77 6.99 -8.19
C VAL A 287 -15.91 6.24 -8.86
N ARG A 288 -15.66 5.72 -10.07
CA ARG A 288 -16.64 4.92 -10.81
C ARG A 288 -16.75 3.53 -10.21
N GLU A 289 -17.99 3.07 -10.01
CA GLU A 289 -18.26 1.65 -9.76
C GLU A 289 -18.02 0.86 -11.06
N PRO A 290 -17.54 -0.39 -10.98
CA PRO A 290 -17.39 -1.24 -12.15
C PRO A 290 -18.74 -1.46 -12.85
N ASP A 291 -18.74 -1.40 -14.18
CA ASP A 291 -19.94 -1.59 -14.99
C ASP A 291 -20.56 -2.97 -14.68
N ARG A 292 -21.84 -2.96 -14.26
CA ARG A 292 -22.58 -4.20 -14.04
C ARG A 292 -22.83 -4.87 -15.38
N GLN A 293 -22.34 -6.11 -15.54
CA GLN A 293 -22.69 -6.92 -16.70
C GLN A 293 -24.18 -7.25 -16.65
N VAL A 294 -24.96 -6.61 -17.51
CA VAL A 294 -26.40 -6.88 -17.62
C VAL A 294 -26.59 -8.18 -18.40
N LEU A 295 -26.98 -9.24 -17.68
CA LEU A 295 -27.31 -10.53 -18.29
C LEU A 295 -28.81 -10.57 -18.60
N GLY A 296 -29.13 -10.89 -19.85
CA GLY A 296 -30.51 -11.12 -20.31
C GLY A 296 -31.14 -9.98 -21.10
N ARG A 297 -32.36 -10.21 -21.58
CA ARG A 297 -33.17 -9.22 -22.31
C ARG A 297 -33.73 -8.20 -21.32
N ALA A 298 -33.67 -6.91 -21.67
CA ALA A 298 -34.40 -5.89 -20.93
C ALA A 298 -35.93 -6.13 -21.01
N ILE A 299 -36.58 -6.32 -19.86
CA ILE A 299 -38.03 -6.48 -19.77
C ILE A 299 -38.67 -5.09 -19.75
N SER A 300 -39.68 -4.87 -20.60
CA SER A 300 -40.42 -3.61 -20.57
C SER A 300 -41.41 -3.62 -19.40
N PRO A 301 -41.56 -2.52 -18.64
CA PRO A 301 -42.59 -2.43 -17.60
C PRO A 301 -44.01 -2.71 -18.11
N ARG A 302 -44.28 -2.55 -19.42
CA ARG A 302 -45.58 -2.86 -20.03
C ARG A 302 -45.83 -4.35 -20.22
N GLU A 303 -44.77 -5.17 -20.20
CA GLU A 303 -44.85 -6.63 -20.27
C GLU A 303 -45.18 -7.22 -18.89
N VAL A 304 -45.18 -6.44 -17.81
CA VAL A 304 -45.38 -6.95 -16.44
C VAL A 304 -46.64 -6.36 -15.85
N MET A 305 -47.52 -7.22 -15.36
CA MET A 305 -48.62 -6.81 -14.47
C MET A 305 -48.25 -7.19 -13.04
N LEU A 306 -48.04 -6.16 -12.21
CA LEU A 306 -47.77 -6.31 -10.79
C LEU A 306 -49.09 -6.62 -10.05
N GLU A 307 -49.06 -7.61 -9.16
CA GLU A 307 -50.18 -7.99 -8.30
C GLU A 307 -49.85 -7.58 -6.85
N GLU A 308 -50.11 -8.46 -5.89
CA GLU A 308 -49.91 -8.18 -4.47
C GLU A 308 -48.45 -8.31 -4.03
N ARG A 309 -48.12 -7.61 -2.95
CA ARG A 309 -46.86 -7.78 -2.23
C ARG A 309 -46.89 -9.10 -1.47
N ILE A 310 -45.91 -9.96 -1.73
CA ILE A 310 -45.76 -11.28 -1.08
C ILE A 310 -44.63 -11.32 -0.06
N GLY A 311 -43.81 -10.27 0.02
CA GLY A 311 -42.73 -10.19 1.00
C GLY A 311 -41.91 -8.89 0.93
N GLU A 312 -40.84 -8.86 1.70
CA GLU A 312 -39.84 -7.79 1.73
C GLU A 312 -38.44 -8.40 1.67
N GLY A 313 -37.65 -7.97 0.70
CA GLY A 313 -36.23 -8.32 0.59
C GLY A 313 -35.32 -7.18 1.05
N GLN A 314 -34.01 -7.43 1.12
CA GLN A 314 -33.03 -6.43 1.56
C GLN A 314 -32.99 -5.16 0.70
N PHE A 315 -33.41 -5.25 -0.56
CA PHE A 315 -33.36 -4.15 -1.54
C PHE A 315 -34.74 -3.65 -1.96
N GLY A 316 -35.81 -4.10 -1.27
CA GLY A 316 -37.17 -3.67 -1.52
C GLY A 316 -38.18 -4.80 -1.50
N ASP A 317 -39.44 -4.43 -1.75
CA ASP A 317 -40.59 -5.31 -1.66
C ASP A 317 -40.63 -6.37 -2.77
N VAL A 318 -41.01 -7.59 -2.39
CA VAL A 318 -41.22 -8.68 -3.33
C VAL A 318 -42.70 -8.73 -3.68
N HIS A 319 -42.98 -8.64 -4.98
CA HIS A 319 -44.34 -8.65 -5.51
C HIS A 319 -44.56 -9.89 -6.38
N LYS A 320 -45.78 -10.42 -6.33
CA LYS A 320 -46.28 -11.36 -7.32
C LYS A 320 -46.67 -10.59 -8.57
N GLY A 321 -46.57 -11.21 -9.74
CA GLY A 321 -47.00 -10.59 -10.99
C GLY A 321 -47.02 -11.58 -12.14
N THR A 322 -47.64 -11.17 -13.25
CA THR A 322 -47.71 -11.93 -14.49
C THR A 322 -46.87 -11.24 -15.57
N LEU A 323 -45.99 -11.99 -16.23
CA LEU A 323 -45.20 -11.52 -17.39
C LEU A 323 -45.92 -11.90 -18.68
N TYR A 324 -46.19 -10.92 -19.51
CA TYR A 324 -46.70 -11.04 -20.88
C TYR A 324 -45.54 -10.79 -21.84
N PRO A 325 -44.78 -11.83 -22.24
CA PRO A 325 -43.71 -11.66 -23.20
C PRO A 325 -44.31 -11.07 -24.49
N GLY A 326 -43.82 -9.91 -24.92
CA GLY A 326 -44.25 -9.31 -26.17
C GLY A 326 -44.13 -10.34 -27.29
N VAL A 327 -45.24 -10.58 -27.99
CA VAL A 327 -45.25 -11.40 -29.21
C VAL A 327 -44.24 -10.75 -30.15
N GLY A 328 -43.08 -11.38 -30.32
CA GLY A 328 -42.09 -10.95 -31.30
C GLY A 328 -42.80 -10.90 -32.65
N VAL A 329 -42.83 -9.72 -33.26
CA VAL A 329 -43.06 -9.63 -34.70
C VAL A 329 -41.86 -10.36 -35.32
N ALA A 330 -42.14 -11.52 -35.90
CA ALA A 330 -41.19 -12.35 -36.63
C ALA A 330 -40.60 -11.63 -37.84
#